data_AF-A0A2V3HQD2-F1
#
_entry.id   AF-A0A2V3HQD2-F1
#
_cell.length_a   1.000
_cell.length_b   1.000
_cell.length_c   1.000
_cell.angle_alpha   90.00
_cell.angle_beta   90.00
_cell.angle_gamma   90.00
#
_symmetry.space_group_name_H-M   'P 1'
#
loop_
_entity.id
_entity.type
_entity.pdbx_description
1 polymer ?
#
loop_
_entity_poly.entity_id
_entity_poly.type
_entity_poly.pdbx_seq_one_letter_code
_entity_poly.pdbx_strand_id
1 'polypeptide(L)'
;MWHAQALTLIGLVGIFIGWRGGMRRMVGFYDMPNATIHLAWGIAIGGLSAWFVDSLFIQPMLAVRAVPVESVILLLFIGLAQTGAVHLLLTRERVKLLRAAPTSGWTFGLGLGGMQVVYLLIRVADENWIGIIAGFGTPTILLGVYLAVFAPWLQGIIGAWQGAGILSGRPWGAIWKAALARGLLLFLLAYGVLNLPMLLMLVPAVLLGQMRADDEWLPLALLPSLRQEYERVRRKGGKRLKQRRERERGVPVAEEE
;
A
#
# COMPACT_ATOMS: atom_id res chain seq x y z
N MET A 1 -21.57 -15.53 -7.70
CA MET A 1 -21.49 -14.05 -7.68
C MET A 1 -21.16 -13.48 -6.30
N TRP A 2 -21.77 -13.97 -5.21
CA TRP A 2 -21.52 -13.43 -3.87
C TRP A 2 -20.08 -13.66 -3.34
N HIS A 3 -19.41 -14.76 -3.72
CA HIS A 3 -18.00 -15.01 -3.37
C HIS A 3 -17.08 -13.86 -3.82
N ALA A 4 -17.20 -13.41 -5.08
CA ALA A 4 -16.40 -12.31 -5.62
C ALA A 4 -16.67 -10.99 -4.89
N GLN A 5 -17.92 -10.73 -4.50
CA GLN A 5 -18.29 -9.56 -3.70
C GLN A 5 -17.64 -9.59 -2.32
N ALA A 6 -17.67 -10.73 -1.63
CA ALA A 6 -17.03 -10.91 -0.34
C ALA A 6 -15.51 -10.70 -0.41
N LEU A 7 -14.84 -11.27 -1.41
CA LEU A 7 -13.39 -11.09 -1.61
C LEU A 7 -13.04 -9.64 -1.99
N THR A 8 -13.90 -8.97 -2.75
CA THR A 8 -13.77 -7.54 -3.04
C THR A 8 -13.85 -6.71 -1.77
N LEU A 9 -14.83 -7.00 -0.89
CA LEU A 9 -14.96 -6.32 0.40
C LEU A 9 -13.69 -6.50 1.26
N ILE A 10 -13.12 -7.70 1.30
CA ILE A 10 -11.85 -7.96 2.02
C ILE A 10 -10.74 -7.06 1.48
N GLY A 11 -10.56 -6.98 0.16
CA GLY A 11 -9.56 -6.10 -0.45
C GLY A 11 -9.78 -4.62 -0.15
N LEU A 12 -11.04 -4.15 -0.17
CA LEU A 12 -11.40 -2.77 0.18
C LEU A 12 -11.15 -2.44 1.65
N VAL A 13 -11.41 -3.39 2.56
CA VAL A 13 -11.03 -3.25 3.98
C VAL A 13 -9.52 -3.07 4.13
N GLY A 14 -8.73 -3.76 3.30
CA GLY A 14 -7.28 -3.59 3.24
C GLY A 14 -6.84 -2.15 2.94
N ILE A 15 -7.50 -1.50 1.98
CA ILE A 15 -7.27 -0.08 1.67
C ILE A 15 -7.53 0.79 2.90
N PHE A 16 -8.63 0.55 3.62
CA PHE A 16 -8.95 1.30 4.84
C PHE A 16 -7.91 1.11 5.95
N ILE A 17 -7.45 -0.12 6.18
CA ILE A 17 -6.41 -0.43 7.16
C ILE A 17 -5.11 0.29 6.83
N GLY A 18 -4.64 0.19 5.57
CA GLY A 18 -3.43 0.86 5.12
C GLY A 18 -3.56 2.39 5.13
N TRP A 19 -4.75 2.94 4.87
CA TRP A 19 -5.01 4.37 5.02
C TRP A 19 -4.83 4.80 6.48
N ARG A 20 -5.41 4.06 7.42
CA ARG A 20 -5.25 4.34 8.85
C ARG A 20 -3.78 4.18 9.31
N GLY A 21 -3.03 3.26 8.69
CA GLY A 21 -1.61 3.02 8.97
C GLY A 21 -0.75 4.25 8.73
N GLY A 22 -0.76 4.80 7.51
CA GLY A 22 0.09 5.95 7.15
C GLY A 22 -0.56 7.31 7.41
N MET A 23 -1.83 7.49 7.06
CA MET A 23 -2.45 8.82 6.98
C MET A 23 -2.99 9.33 8.32
N ARG A 24 -3.24 8.44 9.31
CA ARG A 24 -3.81 8.85 10.61
C ARG A 24 -2.94 9.88 11.35
N ARG A 25 -1.63 9.80 11.18
CA ARG A 25 -0.69 10.76 11.81
C ARG A 25 -0.72 12.12 11.12
N MET A 26 -1.08 12.15 9.84
CA MET A 26 -1.03 13.34 9.00
C MET A 26 -2.37 14.09 8.94
N VAL A 27 -3.41 13.62 9.63
CA VAL A 27 -4.76 14.21 9.61
C VAL A 27 -4.70 15.71 9.91
N GLY A 28 -5.31 16.51 9.04
CA GLY A 28 -5.30 17.97 9.10
C GLY A 28 -4.11 18.64 8.39
N PHE A 29 -3.12 17.86 7.94
CA PHE A 29 -1.88 18.38 7.35
C PHE A 29 -1.62 17.92 5.90
N TYR A 30 -2.52 17.14 5.29
CA TYR A 30 -2.40 16.74 3.89
C TYR A 30 -3.67 17.06 3.08
N ASP A 31 -3.50 17.20 1.77
CA ASP A 31 -4.60 17.42 0.82
C ASP A 31 -5.42 16.13 0.63
N MET A 32 -6.55 16.07 1.36
CA MET A 32 -7.53 14.99 1.31
C MET A 32 -8.13 14.79 -0.10
N PRO A 33 -8.69 15.82 -0.77
CA PRO A 33 -9.19 15.68 -2.14
C PRO A 33 -8.17 15.05 -3.09
N ASN A 34 -6.92 15.54 -3.07
CA ASN A 34 -5.89 15.02 -3.95
C ASN A 34 -5.52 13.57 -3.61
N ALA A 35 -5.44 13.23 -2.32
CA ALA A 35 -5.18 11.86 -1.86
C ALA A 35 -6.26 10.87 -2.34
N THR A 36 -7.54 11.25 -2.30
CA THR A 36 -8.67 10.41 -2.76
C THR A 36 -8.67 10.21 -4.27
N ILE A 37 -8.37 11.25 -5.06
CA ILE A 37 -8.26 11.12 -6.52
C ILE A 37 -7.13 10.15 -6.89
N HIS A 38 -5.98 10.22 -6.20
CA HIS A 38 -4.87 9.31 -6.42
C HIS A 38 -5.20 7.87 -6.00
N LEU A 39 -5.99 7.69 -4.93
CA LEU A 39 -6.52 6.37 -4.58
C LEU A 39 -7.39 5.80 -5.70
N ALA A 40 -8.29 6.60 -6.28
CA ALA A 40 -9.14 6.15 -7.38
C ALA A 40 -8.32 5.72 -8.61
N TRP A 41 -7.28 6.49 -8.98
CA TRP A 41 -6.34 6.09 -10.02
C TRP A 41 -5.58 4.80 -9.66
N GLY A 42 -5.20 4.65 -8.39
CA GLY A 42 -4.56 3.46 -7.86
C GLY A 42 -5.45 2.22 -8.01
N ILE A 43 -6.74 2.32 -7.72
CA ILE A 43 -7.72 1.24 -7.91
C ILE A 43 -7.81 0.86 -9.39
N ALA A 44 -7.99 1.84 -10.29
CA ALA A 44 -8.11 1.58 -11.72
C ALA A 44 -6.86 0.89 -12.30
N ILE A 45 -5.68 1.44 -12.01
CA ILE A 45 -4.40 0.90 -12.49
C ILE A 45 -4.07 -0.42 -11.78
N GLY A 46 -4.46 -0.57 -10.53
CA GLY A 46 -4.34 -1.81 -9.76
C GLY A 46 -5.05 -2.96 -10.45
N GLY A 47 -6.32 -2.78 -10.79
CA GLY A 47 -7.11 -3.79 -11.52
C GLY A 47 -6.51 -4.15 -12.88
N LEU A 48 -6.12 -3.13 -13.67
CA LEU A 48 -5.45 -3.36 -14.95
C LEU A 48 -4.12 -4.12 -14.79
N SER A 49 -3.31 -3.73 -13.81
CA SER A 49 -2.03 -4.40 -13.55
C SER A 49 -2.21 -5.82 -13.05
N ALA A 50 -3.25 -6.10 -12.26
CA ALA A 50 -3.55 -7.44 -11.77
C ALA A 50 -3.96 -8.36 -12.93
N TRP A 51 -4.73 -7.86 -13.89
CA TRP A 51 -5.02 -8.59 -15.12
C TRP A 51 -3.76 -8.92 -15.93
N PHE A 52 -2.80 -7.99 -16.04
CA PHE A 52 -1.51 -8.29 -16.68
C PHE A 52 -0.69 -9.33 -15.92
N VAL A 53 -0.62 -9.23 -14.59
CA VAL A 53 0.06 -10.23 -13.75
C VAL A 53 -0.55 -11.60 -13.95
N ASP A 54 -1.87 -11.68 -14.00
CA ASP A 54 -2.56 -12.92 -14.24
C ASP A 54 -2.26 -13.51 -15.62
N SER A 55 -2.40 -12.70 -16.67
CA SER A 55 -2.21 -13.13 -18.06
C SER A 55 -0.77 -13.50 -18.39
N LEU A 56 0.20 -12.77 -17.82
CA LEU A 56 1.61 -12.88 -18.17
C LEU A 56 2.43 -13.74 -17.19
N PHE A 57 1.92 -14.00 -15.99
CA PHE A 57 2.62 -14.80 -14.98
C PHE A 57 1.79 -15.96 -14.45
N ILE A 58 0.58 -15.71 -13.93
CA ILE A 58 -0.21 -16.76 -13.30
C ILE A 58 -0.61 -17.83 -14.32
N GLN A 59 -1.28 -17.46 -15.41
CA GLN A 59 -1.74 -18.43 -16.41
C GLN A 59 -0.59 -19.22 -17.06
N PRO A 60 0.54 -18.60 -17.50
CA PRO A 60 1.68 -19.35 -18.03
C PRO A 60 2.29 -20.32 -17.00
N MET A 61 2.42 -19.89 -15.76
CA MET A 61 2.92 -20.74 -14.68
C MET A 61 1.98 -21.93 -14.41
N LEU A 62 0.66 -21.72 -14.44
CA LEU A 62 -0.32 -22.80 -14.31
C LEU A 62 -0.24 -23.79 -15.48
N ALA A 63 -0.04 -23.31 -16.71
CA ALA A 63 0.04 -24.14 -17.90
C ALA A 63 1.27 -25.07 -17.91
N VAL A 64 2.43 -24.55 -17.50
CA VAL A 64 3.71 -25.29 -17.53
C VAL A 64 4.02 -25.98 -16.18
N ARG A 65 3.25 -25.65 -15.12
CA ARG A 65 3.46 -26.11 -13.73
C ARG A 65 4.86 -25.82 -13.17
N ALA A 66 5.50 -24.78 -13.68
CA ALA A 66 6.80 -24.28 -13.25
C ALA A 66 6.81 -22.75 -13.39
N VAL A 67 7.72 -22.08 -12.68
CA VAL A 67 7.88 -20.62 -12.77
C VAL A 67 8.64 -20.29 -14.08
N PRO A 68 7.99 -19.71 -15.10
CA PRO A 68 8.67 -19.37 -16.34
C PRO A 68 9.56 -18.14 -16.11
N VAL A 69 10.82 -18.22 -16.54
CA VAL A 69 11.80 -17.13 -16.32
C VAL A 69 11.36 -15.85 -17.04
N GLU A 70 10.78 -15.99 -18.23
CA GLU A 70 10.27 -14.88 -19.03
C GLU A 70 9.14 -14.16 -18.28
N SER A 71 8.22 -14.91 -17.68
CA SER A 71 7.12 -14.38 -16.87
C SER A 71 7.62 -13.59 -15.65
N VAL A 72 8.69 -14.05 -14.98
CA VAL A 72 9.30 -13.31 -13.87
C VAL A 72 9.87 -11.97 -14.33
N ILE A 73 10.54 -11.95 -15.49
CA ILE A 73 11.06 -10.72 -16.10
C ILE A 73 9.89 -9.76 -16.43
N LEU A 74 8.79 -10.28 -16.98
CA LEU A 74 7.60 -9.48 -17.26
C LEU A 74 6.99 -8.85 -16.00
N LEU A 75 7.04 -9.51 -14.83
CA LEU A 75 6.61 -8.89 -13.57
C LEU A 75 7.45 -7.66 -13.19
N LEU A 76 8.76 -7.67 -13.48
CA LEU A 76 9.61 -6.49 -13.28
C LEU A 76 9.21 -5.34 -14.23
N PHE A 77 8.86 -5.65 -15.49
CA PHE A 77 8.33 -4.67 -16.42
C PHE A 77 6.97 -4.11 -15.99
N ILE A 78 6.08 -4.94 -15.42
CA ILE A 78 4.83 -4.45 -14.83
C ILE A 78 5.12 -3.53 -13.65
N GLY A 79 6.06 -3.90 -12.77
CA GLY A 79 6.51 -3.04 -11.66
C GLY A 79 7.07 -1.70 -12.14
N LEU A 80 7.82 -1.70 -13.24
CA LEU A 80 8.30 -0.49 -13.90
C LEU A 80 7.16 0.36 -14.47
N ALA A 81 6.20 -0.27 -15.15
CA ALA A 81 5.01 0.42 -15.69
C ALA A 81 4.16 1.06 -14.59
N GLN A 82 3.89 0.33 -13.50
CA GLN A 82 3.21 0.86 -12.31
C GLN A 82 3.96 2.07 -11.73
N THR A 83 5.28 1.96 -11.64
CA THR A 83 6.12 3.04 -11.14
C THR A 83 6.10 4.25 -12.04
N GLY A 84 6.13 4.06 -13.36
CA GLY A 84 5.97 5.13 -14.35
C GLY A 84 4.63 5.84 -14.20
N ALA A 85 3.53 5.08 -14.08
CA ALA A 85 2.20 5.65 -13.87
C ALA A 85 2.12 6.49 -12.59
N VAL A 86 2.65 5.98 -11.47
CA VAL A 86 2.78 6.75 -10.22
C VAL A 86 3.61 8.02 -10.46
N HIS A 87 4.77 7.90 -11.11
CA HIS A 87 5.65 9.03 -11.32
C HIS A 87 5.00 10.15 -12.13
N LEU A 88 4.30 9.80 -13.22
CA LEU A 88 3.57 10.77 -14.04
C LEU A 88 2.52 11.54 -13.23
N LEU A 89 1.79 10.87 -12.34
CA LEU A 89 0.81 11.52 -11.48
C LEU A 89 1.47 12.39 -10.40
N LEU A 90 2.51 11.88 -9.73
CA LEU A 90 3.18 12.58 -8.64
C LEU A 90 4.03 13.76 -9.11
N THR A 91 4.41 13.79 -10.39
CA THR A 91 5.20 14.88 -10.96
C THR A 91 4.38 16.07 -11.45
N ARG A 92 3.04 15.96 -11.45
CA ARG A 92 2.13 17.04 -11.83
C ARG A 92 2.36 18.27 -10.95
N GLU A 93 2.27 19.44 -11.57
CA GLU A 93 2.55 20.73 -10.93
C GLU A 93 1.73 20.93 -9.65
N ARG A 94 0.42 20.68 -9.70
CA ARG A 94 -0.49 20.75 -8.53
C ARG A 94 0.01 19.90 -7.35
N VAL A 95 0.52 18.69 -7.62
CA VAL A 95 1.00 17.77 -6.57
C VAL A 95 2.32 18.25 -5.99
N LYS A 96 3.23 18.77 -6.84
CA LYS A 96 4.52 19.33 -6.41
C LYS A 96 4.36 20.61 -5.58
N LEU A 97 3.50 21.53 -6.02
CA LEU A 97 3.25 22.81 -5.34
C LEU A 97 2.73 22.59 -3.92
N LEU A 98 1.83 21.62 -3.75
CA LEU A 98 1.28 21.25 -2.44
C LEU A 98 2.19 20.30 -1.66
N ARG A 99 3.36 19.93 -2.20
CA ARG A 99 4.27 18.89 -1.68
C ARG A 99 3.55 17.56 -1.38
N ALA A 100 2.41 17.29 -2.01
CA ALA A 100 1.57 16.14 -1.70
C ALA A 100 2.12 14.82 -2.29
N ALA A 101 3.28 14.81 -2.94
CA ALA A 101 3.79 13.63 -3.64
C ALA A 101 3.92 12.37 -2.75
N PRO A 102 4.45 12.41 -1.51
CA PRO A 102 4.52 11.23 -0.66
C PRO A 102 3.14 10.72 -0.23
N THR A 103 2.21 11.62 0.13
CA THR A 103 0.87 11.25 0.58
C THR A 103 -0.01 10.76 -0.57
N SER A 104 0.07 11.40 -1.74
CA SER A 104 -0.56 10.92 -2.98
C SER A 104 0.03 9.59 -3.44
N GLY A 105 1.34 9.39 -3.29
CA GLY A 105 2.01 8.13 -3.60
C GLY A 105 1.51 7.00 -2.70
N TRP A 106 1.38 7.28 -1.40
CA TRP A 106 0.80 6.35 -0.43
C TRP A 106 -0.59 5.89 -0.85
N THR A 107 -1.52 6.83 -1.06
CA THR A 107 -2.91 6.49 -1.35
C THR A 107 -3.09 5.83 -2.70
N PHE A 108 -2.32 6.23 -3.72
CA PHE A 108 -2.26 5.50 -4.98
C PHE A 108 -1.83 4.04 -4.76
N GLY A 109 -0.77 3.83 -3.98
CA GLY A 109 -0.27 2.50 -3.64
C GLY A 109 -1.33 1.63 -2.96
N LEU A 110 -2.08 2.19 -2.00
CA LEU A 110 -3.17 1.46 -1.34
C LEU A 110 -4.19 0.92 -2.36
N GLY A 111 -4.65 1.76 -3.29
CA GLY A 111 -5.61 1.34 -4.32
C GLY A 111 -5.04 0.26 -5.23
N LEU A 112 -3.77 0.40 -5.61
CA LEU A 112 -3.07 -0.52 -6.48
C LEU A 112 -2.93 -1.91 -5.84
N GLY A 113 -2.47 -1.98 -4.59
CA GLY A 113 -2.37 -3.24 -3.88
C GLY A 113 -3.72 -3.83 -3.50
N GLY A 114 -4.71 -3.00 -3.14
CA GLY A 114 -6.07 -3.45 -2.84
C GLY A 114 -6.67 -4.23 -4.00
N MET A 115 -6.61 -3.68 -5.20
CA MET A 115 -7.16 -4.35 -6.39
C MET A 115 -6.35 -5.58 -6.83
N GLN A 116 -5.04 -5.59 -6.63
CA GLN A 116 -4.22 -6.78 -6.85
C GLN A 116 -4.63 -7.93 -5.94
N VAL A 117 -4.88 -7.65 -4.66
CA VAL A 117 -5.38 -8.65 -3.71
C VAL A 117 -6.75 -9.17 -4.14
N VAL A 118 -7.69 -8.30 -4.51
CA VAL A 118 -9.02 -8.74 -4.96
C VAL A 118 -8.91 -9.70 -6.13
N TYR A 119 -8.16 -9.34 -7.17
CA TYR A 119 -8.02 -10.18 -8.36
C TYR A 119 -7.36 -11.52 -8.04
N LEU A 120 -6.28 -11.49 -7.25
CA LEU A 120 -5.56 -12.69 -6.83
C LEU A 120 -6.44 -13.63 -6.00
N LEU A 121 -7.25 -13.09 -5.09
CA LEU A 121 -8.17 -13.89 -4.29
C LEU A 121 -9.29 -14.49 -5.12
N ILE A 122 -9.80 -13.77 -6.12
CA ILE A 122 -10.79 -14.33 -7.06
C ILE A 122 -10.20 -15.53 -7.80
N ARG A 123 -8.91 -15.47 -8.19
CA ARG A 123 -8.20 -16.61 -8.79
C ARG A 123 -8.02 -17.79 -7.84
N VAL A 124 -7.55 -17.51 -6.62
CA VAL A 124 -7.37 -18.56 -5.58
C VAL A 124 -8.70 -19.22 -5.19
N ALA A 125 -9.81 -18.46 -5.27
CA ALA A 125 -11.13 -18.97 -4.98
C ALA A 125 -11.74 -19.86 -6.08
N ASP A 126 -11.08 -20.00 -7.22
CA ASP A 126 -11.45 -20.99 -8.24
C ASP A 126 -11.19 -22.41 -7.68
N GLU A 127 -12.13 -23.32 -7.88
CA GLU A 127 -12.02 -24.71 -7.43
C GLU A 127 -10.92 -25.47 -8.18
N ASN A 128 -10.58 -25.03 -9.40
CA ASN A 128 -9.53 -25.63 -10.22
C ASN A 128 -8.13 -25.08 -9.91
N TRP A 129 -8.00 -24.22 -8.88
CA TRP A 129 -6.72 -23.65 -8.50
C TRP A 129 -5.77 -24.73 -7.95
N ILE A 130 -4.52 -24.71 -8.42
CA ILE A 130 -3.53 -25.76 -8.10
C ILE A 130 -2.81 -25.59 -6.76
N GLY A 131 -3.03 -24.46 -6.07
CA GLY A 131 -2.35 -24.13 -4.82
C GLY A 131 -2.88 -24.90 -3.62
N ILE A 132 -2.17 -24.79 -2.49
CA ILE A 132 -2.52 -25.42 -1.21
C ILE A 132 -3.89 -24.97 -0.72
N ILE A 133 -4.19 -23.68 -0.92
CA ILE A 133 -5.50 -23.08 -0.63
C ILE A 133 -6.18 -22.87 -1.97
N ALA A 134 -7.32 -23.54 -2.19
CA ALA A 134 -8.13 -23.46 -3.40
C ALA A 134 -9.62 -23.40 -3.04
N GLY A 135 -10.43 -22.84 -3.93
CA GLY A 135 -11.87 -22.69 -3.70
C GLY A 135 -12.23 -21.60 -2.69
N PHE A 136 -13.52 -21.33 -2.55
CA PHE A 136 -14.02 -20.39 -1.56
C PHE A 136 -14.27 -21.08 -0.22
N GLY A 137 -13.61 -20.61 0.84
CA GLY A 137 -13.79 -21.14 2.19
C GLY A 137 -12.97 -20.38 3.24
N THR A 138 -13.01 -20.85 4.48
CA THR A 138 -12.29 -20.24 5.62
C THR A 138 -10.80 -20.02 5.35
N PRO A 139 -10.03 -20.98 4.76
CA PRO A 139 -8.62 -20.76 4.45
C PRO A 139 -8.39 -19.59 3.48
N THR A 140 -9.20 -19.48 2.42
CA THR A 140 -9.12 -18.40 1.43
C THR A 140 -9.49 -17.06 2.03
N ILE A 141 -10.47 -17.01 2.94
CA ILE A 141 -10.83 -15.79 3.67
C ILE A 141 -9.67 -15.34 4.58
N LEU A 142 -9.04 -16.25 5.32
CA LEU A 142 -7.90 -15.93 6.19
C LEU A 142 -6.70 -15.43 5.39
N LEU A 143 -6.38 -16.12 4.29
CA LEU A 143 -5.37 -15.66 3.33
C LEU A 143 -5.73 -14.26 2.79
N GLY A 144 -7.00 -14.04 2.44
CA GLY A 144 -7.48 -12.76 1.96
C GLY A 144 -7.32 -11.63 2.96
N VAL A 145 -7.67 -11.86 4.23
CA VAL A 145 -7.47 -10.88 5.30
C VAL A 145 -5.99 -10.58 5.46
N TYR A 146 -5.13 -11.60 5.45
CA TYR A 146 -3.68 -11.42 5.52
C TYR A 146 -3.16 -10.54 4.37
N LEU A 147 -3.46 -10.91 3.12
CA LEU A 147 -3.01 -10.17 1.94
C LEU A 147 -3.59 -8.75 1.91
N ALA A 148 -4.85 -8.57 2.28
CA ALA A 148 -5.49 -7.26 2.35
C ALA A 148 -4.84 -6.33 3.38
N VAL A 149 -4.29 -6.86 4.48
CA VAL A 149 -3.55 -6.04 5.44
C VAL A 149 -2.19 -5.62 4.86
N PHE A 150 -1.41 -6.56 4.35
CA PHE A 150 0.00 -6.29 4.06
C PHE A 150 0.28 -5.76 2.65
N ALA A 151 -0.42 -6.25 1.62
CA ALA A 151 -0.10 -5.91 0.23
C ALA A 151 -0.44 -4.45 -0.14
N PRO A 152 -1.67 -3.93 0.15
CA PRO A 152 -1.98 -2.52 -0.05
C PRO A 152 -1.04 -1.61 0.74
N TRP A 153 -0.73 -2.01 1.97
CA TRP A 153 0.15 -1.26 2.86
C TRP A 153 1.57 -1.15 2.27
N LEU A 154 2.17 -2.25 1.82
CA LEU A 154 3.47 -2.20 1.15
C LEU A 154 3.47 -1.36 -0.12
N GLN A 155 2.43 -1.47 -0.95
CA GLN A 155 2.31 -0.62 -2.13
C GLN A 155 2.24 0.86 -1.73
N GLY A 156 1.53 1.18 -0.64
CA GLY A 156 1.51 2.52 -0.06
C GLY A 156 2.90 3.00 0.41
N ILE A 157 3.64 2.15 1.12
CA ILE A 157 5.02 2.42 1.57
C ILE A 157 5.93 2.72 0.37
N ILE A 158 5.89 1.89 -0.67
CA ILE A 158 6.69 2.08 -1.89
C ILE A 158 6.28 3.39 -2.60
N GLY A 159 4.99 3.67 -2.64
CA GLY A 159 4.45 4.91 -3.20
C GLY A 159 4.91 6.17 -2.45
N ALA A 160 4.87 6.15 -1.11
CA ALA A 160 5.36 7.26 -0.29
C ALA A 160 6.86 7.49 -0.47
N TRP A 161 7.64 6.41 -0.51
CA TRP A 161 9.07 6.50 -0.78
C TRP A 161 9.36 7.11 -2.15
N GLN A 162 8.65 6.67 -3.20
CA GLN A 162 8.78 7.24 -4.54
C GLN A 162 8.44 8.74 -4.56
N GLY A 163 7.35 9.14 -3.89
CA GLY A 163 6.96 10.55 -3.76
C GLY A 163 7.99 11.39 -3.00
N ALA A 164 8.56 10.85 -1.93
CA ALA A 164 9.63 11.51 -1.17
C ALA A 164 10.90 11.70 -2.02
N GLY A 165 11.24 10.72 -2.86
CA GLY A 165 12.37 10.82 -3.79
C GLY A 165 12.19 11.92 -4.84
N ILE A 166 10.96 12.15 -5.32
CA ILE A 166 10.65 13.26 -6.23
C ILE A 166 10.88 14.61 -5.54
N LEU A 167 10.38 14.78 -4.31
CA LEU A 167 10.56 16.03 -3.56
C LEU A 167 12.02 16.28 -3.15
N SER A 168 12.80 15.21 -2.96
CA SER A 168 14.20 15.30 -2.56
C SER A 168 15.16 15.51 -3.75
N GLY A 169 14.65 15.76 -4.96
CA GLY A 169 15.45 16.00 -6.16
C GLY A 169 16.17 14.77 -6.72
N ARG A 170 15.75 13.56 -6.33
CA ARG A 170 16.35 12.28 -6.80
C ARG A 170 15.33 11.39 -7.53
N PRO A 171 14.66 11.88 -8.59
CA PRO A 171 13.53 11.18 -9.22
C PRO A 171 13.93 9.86 -9.87
N TRP A 172 15.08 9.79 -10.56
CA TRP A 172 15.52 8.59 -11.29
C TRP A 172 15.86 7.43 -10.35
N GLY A 173 16.58 7.71 -9.26
CA GLY A 173 16.86 6.70 -8.24
C GLY A 173 15.58 6.20 -7.57
N ALA A 174 14.58 7.07 -7.41
CA ALA A 174 13.27 6.71 -6.88
C ALA A 174 12.48 5.80 -7.83
N ILE A 175 12.54 6.05 -9.14
CA ILE A 175 11.89 5.19 -10.15
C ILE A 175 12.47 3.79 -10.11
N TRP A 176 13.79 3.63 -10.26
CA TRP A 176 14.38 2.31 -10.45
C TRP A 176 14.19 1.38 -9.25
N LYS A 177 14.44 1.86 -8.02
CA LYS A 177 14.25 0.97 -6.85
C LYS A 177 12.75 0.74 -6.55
N ALA A 178 11.87 1.64 -6.95
CA ALA A 178 10.43 1.46 -6.76
C ALA A 178 9.89 0.44 -7.78
N ALA A 179 10.39 0.48 -9.01
CA ALA A 179 10.11 -0.53 -10.03
C ALA A 179 10.54 -1.91 -9.56
N LEU A 180 11.77 -2.03 -9.04
CA LEU A 180 12.27 -3.28 -8.48
C LEU A 180 11.42 -3.75 -7.28
N ALA A 181 11.14 -2.86 -6.32
CA ALA A 181 10.33 -3.20 -5.15
C ALA A 181 8.91 -3.64 -5.52
N ARG A 182 8.27 -2.98 -6.50
CA ARG A 182 6.95 -3.37 -7.01
C ARG A 182 6.99 -4.70 -7.75
N GLY A 183 7.98 -4.91 -8.62
CA GLY A 183 8.15 -6.17 -9.33
C GLY A 183 8.36 -7.35 -8.37
N LEU A 184 9.21 -7.17 -7.34
CA LEU A 184 9.41 -8.15 -6.28
C LEU A 184 8.14 -8.40 -5.47
N LEU A 185 7.38 -7.35 -5.14
CA LEU A 185 6.10 -7.50 -4.44
C LEU A 185 5.08 -8.25 -5.29
N LEU A 186 4.97 -7.94 -6.60
CA LEU A 186 4.09 -8.66 -7.52
C LEU A 186 4.45 -10.15 -7.61
N PHE A 187 5.75 -10.46 -7.71
CA PHE A 187 6.23 -11.84 -7.67
C PHE A 187 5.88 -12.52 -6.35
N LEU A 188 6.13 -11.85 -5.23
CA LEU A 188 5.82 -12.36 -3.89
C LEU A 188 4.34 -12.65 -3.72
N LEU A 189 3.46 -11.81 -4.24
CA LEU A 189 2.01 -12.03 -4.19
C LEU A 189 1.58 -13.17 -5.12
N ALA A 190 1.97 -13.13 -6.38
CA ALA A 190 1.52 -14.09 -7.39
C ALA A 190 2.07 -15.50 -7.16
N TYR A 191 3.34 -15.62 -6.77
CA TYR A 191 3.96 -16.91 -6.46
C TYR A 191 3.73 -17.33 -5.00
N GLY A 192 3.65 -16.39 -4.06
CA GLY A 192 3.48 -16.71 -2.63
C GLY A 192 2.13 -17.35 -2.29
N VAL A 193 1.07 -17.15 -3.08
CA VAL A 193 -0.19 -17.90 -2.88
C VAL A 193 -0.07 -19.39 -3.22
N LEU A 194 0.94 -19.78 -4.01
CA LEU A 194 1.31 -21.18 -4.23
C LEU A 194 2.35 -21.66 -3.21
N ASN A 195 3.21 -20.75 -2.74
CA ASN A 195 4.26 -21.02 -1.76
C ASN A 195 4.06 -20.15 -0.50
N LEU A 196 3.10 -20.54 0.34
CA LEU A 196 2.62 -19.76 1.50
C LEU A 196 3.73 -19.22 2.42
N PRO A 197 4.80 -19.97 2.75
CA PRO A 197 5.90 -19.45 3.56
C PRO A 197 6.53 -18.16 3.02
N MET A 198 6.54 -17.95 1.69
CA MET A 198 7.08 -16.72 1.12
C MET A 198 6.26 -15.50 1.52
N LEU A 199 4.94 -15.64 1.69
CA LEU A 199 4.08 -14.53 2.08
C LEU A 199 4.46 -13.95 3.45
N LEU A 200 5.11 -14.73 4.33
CA LEU A 200 5.61 -14.24 5.62
C LEU A 200 6.59 -13.08 5.48
N MET A 201 7.28 -12.95 4.33
CA MET A 201 8.19 -11.85 4.03
C MET A 201 7.48 -10.48 3.96
N LEU A 202 6.16 -10.46 3.77
CA LEU A 202 5.38 -9.21 3.77
C LEU A 202 5.40 -8.52 5.13
N VAL A 203 5.44 -9.29 6.24
CA VAL A 203 5.43 -8.72 7.60
C VAL A 203 6.67 -7.88 7.90
N PRO A 204 7.91 -8.42 7.82
CA PRO A 204 9.10 -7.61 8.08
C PRO A 204 9.24 -6.46 7.08
N ALA A 205 8.83 -6.65 5.82
CA ALA A 205 8.83 -5.59 4.83
C ALA A 205 7.92 -4.42 5.23
N VAL A 206 6.71 -4.69 5.75
CA VAL A 206 5.81 -3.63 6.25
C VAL A 206 6.40 -2.96 7.47
N LEU A 207 6.91 -3.72 8.44
CA LEU A 207 7.45 -3.14 9.68
C LEU A 207 8.61 -2.17 9.39
N LEU A 208 9.59 -2.61 8.60
CA LEU A 208 10.75 -1.80 8.23
C LEU A 208 10.35 -0.61 7.35
N GLY A 209 9.47 -0.83 6.38
CA GLY A 209 8.98 0.20 5.48
C GLY A 209 8.14 1.27 6.20
N GLN A 210 7.29 0.86 7.15
CA GLN A 210 6.43 1.74 7.93
C GLN A 210 7.24 2.67 8.82
N MET A 211 8.29 2.16 9.47
CA MET A 211 9.18 3.00 10.30
C MET A 211 9.75 4.17 9.49
N ARG A 212 10.28 3.89 8.29
CA ARG A 212 10.79 4.94 7.41
C ARG A 212 9.71 5.84 6.82
N ALA A 213 8.54 5.28 6.49
CA ALA A 213 7.43 6.06 5.98
C ALA A 213 6.96 7.10 7.00
N ASP A 214 6.85 6.70 8.27
CA ASP A 214 6.38 7.56 9.37
C ASP A 214 7.39 8.66 9.74
N ASP A 215 8.69 8.34 9.78
CA ASP A 215 9.70 9.28 10.28
C ASP A 215 10.33 10.15 9.19
N GLU A 216 10.45 9.62 7.96
CA GLU A 216 11.16 10.30 6.88
C GLU A 216 10.24 10.71 5.73
N TRP A 217 9.47 9.78 5.16
CA TRP A 217 8.87 10.00 3.82
C TRP A 217 7.56 10.77 3.84
N LEU A 218 6.61 10.38 4.70
CA LEU A 218 5.31 11.06 4.81
C LEU A 218 5.46 12.49 5.37
N PRO A 219 6.30 12.78 6.38
CA PRO A 219 6.49 14.14 6.88
C PRO A 219 7.09 15.11 5.84
N LEU A 220 7.76 14.62 4.79
CA LEU A 220 8.26 15.49 3.70
C LEU A 220 7.14 16.12 2.87
N ALA A 221 5.93 15.57 2.97
CA ALA A 221 4.75 16.14 2.35
C ALA A 221 4.28 17.43 3.03
N LEU A 222 4.77 17.71 4.25
CA LEU A 222 4.43 18.92 4.98
C LEU A 222 5.18 20.13 4.44
N LEU A 223 4.50 21.26 4.38
CA LEU A 223 5.15 22.55 4.21
C LEU A 223 6.06 22.84 5.43
N PRO A 224 7.18 23.57 5.26
CA PRO A 224 8.11 23.85 6.36
C PRO A 224 7.45 24.47 7.61
N SER A 225 6.48 25.38 7.41
CA SER A 225 5.70 26.01 8.49
C SER A 225 4.83 25.00 9.23
N LEU A 226 4.10 24.15 8.50
CA LEU A 226 3.22 23.11 9.06
C LEU A 226 4.00 21.98 9.72
N ARG A 227 5.25 21.74 9.32
CA ARG A 227 6.10 20.70 9.92
C ARG A 227 6.40 20.98 11.39
N GLN A 228 6.60 22.25 11.75
CA GLN A 228 6.83 22.62 13.15
C GLN A 228 5.58 22.39 14.00
N GLU A 229 4.41 22.72 13.46
CA GLU A 229 3.13 22.48 14.12
C GLU A 229 2.84 20.99 14.26
N TYR A 230 3.06 20.22 13.20
CA TYR A 230 2.98 18.77 13.23
C TYR A 230 3.88 18.16 14.31
N GLU A 231 5.15 18.56 14.38
CA GLU A 231 6.08 18.09 15.42
C GLU A 231 5.62 18.50 16.83
N ARG A 232 5.06 19.71 16.98
CA ARG A 232 4.48 20.17 18.25
C ARG A 232 3.27 19.32 18.65
N VAL A 233 2.37 19.02 17.72
CA VAL A 233 1.20 18.16 17.93
C VAL A 233 1.63 16.73 18.23
N ARG A 234 2.62 16.19 17.52
CA ARG A 234 3.19 14.86 17.76
C ARG A 234 3.76 14.74 19.18
N ARG A 235 4.55 15.72 19.62
CA ARG A 235 5.12 15.78 20.99
C ARG A 235 4.04 15.95 22.07
N LYS A 236 3.07 16.85 21.85
CA LYS A 236 1.95 17.08 22.79
C LYS A 236 0.98 15.90 22.82
N GLY A 237 0.81 15.17 21.72
CA GLY A 237 -0.07 14.02 21.60
C GLY A 237 0.33 12.89 22.54
N GLY A 238 1.63 12.59 22.64
CA GLY A 238 2.15 11.61 23.62
C GLY A 238 1.84 12.01 25.06
N LYS A 239 2.05 13.29 25.41
CA LYS A 239 1.71 13.84 26.75
C LYS A 239 0.21 13.76 27.02
N ARG A 240 -0.65 14.16 26.08
CA ARG A 240 -2.11 14.08 26.20
C ARG A 240 -2.62 12.65 26.31
N LEU A 241 -2.02 11.69 25.61
CA LEU A 241 -2.37 10.26 25.72
C LEU A 241 -2.02 9.69 27.10
N LYS A 242 -0.86 10.09 27.64
CA LYS A 242 -0.43 9.73 28.99
C LYS A 242 -1.37 10.33 30.03
N GLN A 243 -1.63 11.64 29.96
CA GLN A 243 -2.61 12.33 30.81
C GLN A 243 -4.02 11.73 30.69
N ARG A 244 -4.47 11.35 29.50
CA ARG A 244 -5.80 10.73 29.31
C ARG A 244 -5.89 9.31 29.88
N ARG A 245 -4.78 8.57 29.93
CA ARG A 245 -4.68 7.25 30.60
C ARG A 245 -4.61 7.39 32.11
N GLU A 246 -3.96 8.44 32.61
CA GLU A 246 -3.82 8.77 34.04
C GLU A 246 -5.05 9.49 34.60
N ARG A 247 -6.03 9.88 33.75
CA ARG A 247 -7.31 10.44 34.20
C ARG A 247 -8.16 9.36 34.85
N GLU A 248 -8.35 9.47 36.16
CA GLU A 248 -9.46 8.81 36.86
C GLU A 248 -10.79 9.43 36.40
N ARG A 249 -11.78 8.59 36.08
CA ARG A 249 -13.10 9.06 35.66
C ARG A 249 -13.75 9.86 36.79
N GLY A 250 -13.97 11.16 36.57
CA GLY A 250 -14.78 12.00 37.46
C GLY A 250 -14.08 13.22 38.05
N VAL A 251 -12.76 13.38 37.88
CA VAL A 251 -12.04 14.55 38.40
C VAL A 251 -12.01 15.67 37.35
N PRO A 252 -12.59 16.86 37.62
CA PRO A 252 -12.51 18.00 36.72
C PRO A 252 -11.08 18.53 36.64
N VAL A 253 -10.68 18.96 35.45
CA VAL A 253 -9.36 19.56 35.21
C VAL A 253 -9.40 20.98 35.76
N ALA A 254 -8.59 21.29 36.77
CA ALA A 254 -8.30 22.67 37.12
C ALA A 254 -7.50 23.29 35.96
N GLU A 255 -8.07 24.29 35.31
CA GLU A 255 -7.33 25.12 34.36
C GLU A 255 -6.36 25.97 35.18
N GLU A 256 -5.06 25.65 35.11
CA GLU A 256 -4.02 26.56 35.57
C GLU A 256 -3.92 27.70 34.54
N GLU A 257 -4.23 28.92 34.98
CA GLU A 257 -4.09 30.19 34.25
C GLU A 257 -2.64 30.48 33.85
#